data_AF-A0A379SXS0-F1
#
_entry.id   AF-A0A379SXS0-F1
#
_cell.length_a   1.000
_cell.length_b   1.000
_cell.length_c   1.000
_cell.angle_alpha   90.00
_cell.angle_beta   90.00
_cell.angle_gamma   90.00
#
_symmetry.space_group_name_H-M   'P 1'
#
loop_
_entity.id
_entity.type
_entity.pdbx_description
1 polymer ?
#
loop_
_entity_poly.entity_id
_entity_poly.type
_entity_poly.pdbx_seq_one_letter_code
_entity_poly.pdbx_strand_id
1 'polypeptide(L)'
;MRAHNYYAKYCPQCDRYCAWHALSASKPQILNCYAGLSFFSVPLVENQQVCGFIVCGKVRVKYQEYKAIDLMNIEPWENDTALRKAWWSLKVIDNNRLAAAVNLLQFYG
;
A
#
# COMPACT_ATOMS: atom_id res chain seq x y z
N MET A 1 3.45 -5.33 11.43
CA MET A 1 2.00 -5.11 11.22
C MET A 1 1.22 -6.41 11.01
N ARG A 2 1.36 -7.13 9.89
CA ARG A 2 0.51 -8.31 9.58
C ARG A 2 0.54 -9.44 10.62
N ALA A 3 1.66 -9.62 11.32
CA ALA A 3 1.80 -10.63 12.36
C ALA A 3 1.45 -10.12 13.78
N HIS A 4 1.05 -8.86 13.93
CA HIS A 4 0.76 -8.27 15.24
C HIS A 4 -0.72 -8.40 15.59
N ASN A 5 -1.02 -8.90 16.79
CA ASN A 5 -2.37 -9.26 17.23
C ASN A 5 -3.40 -8.13 17.05
N TYR A 6 -3.04 -6.89 17.40
CA TYR A 6 -3.95 -5.74 17.28
C TYR A 6 -3.98 -5.15 15.86
N TYR A 7 -2.83 -5.06 15.19
CA TYR A 7 -2.66 -4.26 13.96
C TYR A 7 -2.94 -5.04 12.68
N ALA A 8 -2.90 -6.38 12.75
CA ALA A 8 -3.10 -7.25 11.61
C ALA A 8 -4.45 -7.01 10.92
N LYS A 9 -5.51 -6.77 11.70
CA LYS A 9 -6.88 -6.57 11.19
C LYS A 9 -7.05 -5.35 10.27
N TYR A 10 -6.19 -4.34 10.40
CA TYR A 10 -6.22 -3.14 9.55
C TYR A 10 -5.45 -3.31 8.24
N CYS A 11 -4.55 -4.30 8.14
CA CYS A 11 -3.77 -4.53 6.93
C CYS A 11 -4.65 -4.85 5.70
N PRO A 12 -5.64 -5.77 5.79
CA PRO A 12 -6.58 -6.02 4.70
C PRO A 12 -7.47 -4.82 4.35
N GLN A 13 -7.74 -3.92 5.30
CA GLN A 13 -8.52 -2.71 5.02
C GLN A 13 -7.76 -1.77 4.10
N CYS A 14 -6.48 -1.53 4.37
CA CYS A 14 -5.61 -0.80 3.44
C CYS A 14 -5.54 -1.47 2.06
N ASP A 15 -5.39 -2.80 2.03
CA ASP A 15 -5.28 -3.54 0.78
C ASP A 15 -6.55 -3.37 -0.08
N ARG A 16 -7.75 -3.49 0.54
CA ARG A 16 -9.03 -3.25 -0.13
C ARG A 16 -9.21 -1.82 -0.59
N TYR A 17 -8.85 -0.84 0.26
CA TYR A 17 -8.95 0.58 -0.09
C TYR A 17 -8.09 0.90 -1.31
N CYS A 18 -6.84 0.42 -1.33
CA CYS A 18 -5.92 0.64 -2.45
C CYS A 18 -6.41 -0.05 -3.73
N ALA A 19 -6.91 -1.28 -3.65
CA ALA A 19 -7.51 -1.99 -4.78
C ALA A 19 -8.70 -1.23 -5.37
N TRP A 20 -9.64 -0.79 -4.52
CA TRP A 20 -10.78 0.00 -4.95
C TRP A 20 -10.36 1.33 -5.59
N HIS A 21 -9.41 2.05 -4.98
CA HIS A 21 -8.95 3.33 -5.49
C HIS A 21 -8.22 3.20 -6.85
N ALA A 22 -7.51 2.10 -7.07
CA ALA A 22 -6.89 1.80 -8.36
C ALA A 22 -7.94 1.45 -9.43
N LEU A 23 -8.98 0.70 -9.07
CA LEU A 23 -10.10 0.40 -9.97
C LEU A 23 -10.86 1.67 -10.37
N SER A 24 -11.24 2.50 -9.40
CA SER A 24 -12.00 3.73 -9.66
C SER A 24 -11.24 4.74 -10.51
N ALA A 25 -9.91 4.73 -10.43
CA ALA A 25 -9.06 5.57 -11.27
C ALA A 25 -8.73 4.94 -12.63
N SER A 26 -9.11 3.68 -12.87
CA SER A 26 -8.71 2.86 -14.02
C SER A 26 -7.18 2.82 -14.24
N LYS A 27 -6.41 2.94 -13.16
CA LYS A 27 -4.94 2.86 -13.19
C LYS A 27 -4.39 2.56 -11.79
N PRO A 28 -3.23 1.88 -11.69
CA PRO A 28 -2.54 1.72 -10.42
C PRO A 28 -2.26 3.08 -9.75
N GLN A 29 -2.45 3.15 -8.43
CA GLN A 29 -2.20 4.34 -7.62
C GLN A 29 -1.33 3.99 -6.41
N ILE A 30 -0.27 4.76 -6.20
CA ILE A 30 0.58 4.62 -5.01
C ILE A 30 -0.10 5.31 -3.83
N LEU A 31 -0.28 4.58 -2.74
CA LEU A 31 -0.82 5.07 -1.49
C LEU A 31 0.07 4.64 -0.33
N ASN A 32 -0.02 5.36 0.77
CA ASN A 32 0.59 4.98 2.05
C ASN A 32 -0.42 4.26 2.92
N CYS A 33 -0.07 3.10 3.46
CA CYS A 33 -0.91 2.46 4.48
C CYS A 33 -0.85 3.24 5.81
N TYR A 34 -1.69 2.87 6.78
CA TYR A 34 -1.70 3.51 8.10
C TYR A 34 -0.34 3.47 8.83
N ALA A 35 0.54 2.54 8.47
CA ALA A 35 1.89 2.43 9.03
C ALA A 35 2.95 3.26 8.27
N GLY A 36 2.51 4.12 7.34
CA GLY A 36 3.41 4.96 6.53
C GLY A 36 4.26 4.19 5.52
N LEU A 37 3.85 2.99 5.11
CA LEU A 37 4.51 2.24 4.04
C LEU A 37 3.75 2.40 2.72
N SER A 38 4.49 2.71 1.66
CA SER A 38 3.95 2.93 0.31
C SER A 38 3.75 1.62 -0.43
N PHE A 39 2.65 1.52 -1.16
CA PHE A 39 2.30 0.38 -2.00
C PHE A 39 1.26 0.78 -3.04
N PHE A 40 0.93 -0.14 -3.93
CA PHE A 40 -0.07 0.04 -4.97
C PHE A 40 -0.79 -1.27 -5.26
N SER A 41 -1.88 -1.15 -6.00
CA SER A 41 -2.66 -2.27 -6.50
C SER A 41 -2.88 -2.11 -8.01
N VAL A 42 -3.01 -3.23 -8.71
CA VAL A 42 -3.31 -3.29 -10.14
C VAL A 42 -4.63 -4.05 -10.32
N PRO A 43 -5.70 -3.42 -10.82
CA PRO A 43 -6.93 -4.12 -11.15
C PRO A 43 -6.71 -5.02 -12.37
N LEU A 44 -7.22 -6.25 -12.30
CA LEU A 44 -7.27 -7.17 -13.43
C LEU A 44 -8.67 -7.08 -14.03
N VAL A 45 -8.77 -6.49 -15.22
CA VAL A 45 -10.03 -6.24 -15.91
C VAL A 45 -9.97 -6.86 -17.30
N GLU A 46 -10.96 -7.69 -17.62
CA GLU A 46 -11.12 -8.32 -18.94
C GLU A 46 -12.56 -8.11 -19.41
N ASN A 47 -12.76 -7.67 -20.66
CA ASN A 47 -14.09 -7.40 -21.21
C ASN A 47 -14.99 -6.54 -20.30
N GLN A 48 -14.41 -5.50 -19.68
CA GLN A 48 -15.08 -4.61 -18.71
C GLN A 48 -15.55 -5.29 -17.41
N GLN A 49 -15.15 -6.54 -17.16
CA GLN A 49 -15.42 -7.26 -15.92
C GLN A 49 -14.16 -7.29 -15.04
N VAL A 50 -14.34 -7.07 -13.74
CA VAL A 50 -13.25 -7.14 -12.76
C VAL A 50 -13.00 -8.60 -12.40
N CYS A 51 -11.89 -9.16 -12.87
CA CYS A 51 -11.46 -10.52 -12.56
C CYS A 51 -10.77 -10.60 -11.19
N GLY A 52 -10.14 -9.51 -10.75
CA GLY A 52 -9.46 -9.46 -9.46
C GLY A 52 -8.46 -8.33 -9.34
N PHE A 53 -7.50 -8.48 -8.44
CA PHE A 53 -6.50 -7.46 -8.11
C PHE A 53 -5.16 -8.09 -7.76
N ILE A 54 -4.08 -7.44 -8.20
CA ILE A 54 -2.73 -7.70 -7.69
C ILE A 54 -2.40 -6.61 -6.67
N VAL A 55 -2.29 -6.96 -5.40
CA VAL A 55 -1.80 -6.05 -4.36
C VAL A 55 -0.31 -6.24 -4.18
N CYS A 56 0.47 -5.22 -4.53
CA CYS A 56 1.92 -5.28 -4.44
C CYS A 56 2.41 -5.04 -3.00
N GLY A 57 3.62 -5.52 -2.70
CA GLY A 57 4.23 -5.40 -1.39
C GLY A 57 4.38 -3.94 -0.92
N LYS A 58 4.47 -3.78 0.40
CA LYS A 58 4.62 -2.47 1.06
C LYS A 58 6.08 -2.17 1.32
N VAL A 59 6.53 -0.97 0.97
CA VAL A 59 7.92 -0.52 1.12
C VAL A 59 8.00 0.81 1.85
N ARG A 60 9.16 1.08 2.44
CA ARG A 60 9.47 2.40 2.95
C ARG A 60 10.13 3.22 1.85
N VAL A 61 9.59 4.40 1.54
CA VAL A 61 10.16 5.28 0.52
C VAL A 61 10.99 6.41 1.12
N LYS A 62 11.86 7.01 0.30
CA LYS A 62 12.73 8.11 0.72
C LYS A 62 11.93 9.37 1.07
N TYR A 63 10.94 9.70 0.25
CA TYR A 63 10.06 10.86 0.46
C TYR A 63 8.63 10.38 0.67
N GLN A 64 8.08 10.61 1.86
CA GLN A 64 6.73 10.15 2.24
C GLN A 64 5.66 11.13 1.74
N GLU A 65 5.56 11.28 0.42
CA GLU A 65 4.70 12.28 -0.25
C GLU A 65 3.35 11.72 -0.72
N TYR A 66 3.18 10.39 -0.71
CA TYR A 66 1.95 9.75 -1.18
C TYR A 66 0.81 9.90 -0.19
N LYS A 67 -0.42 9.96 -0.71
CA LYS A 67 -1.65 10.05 0.08
C LYS A 67 -1.73 8.88 1.08
N ALA A 68 -1.90 9.22 2.34
CA ALA A 68 -2.12 8.22 3.40
C ALA A 68 -3.57 7.73 3.39
N ILE A 69 -3.73 6.41 3.55
CA ILE A 69 -5.01 5.79 3.84
C ILE A 69 -5.30 6.08 5.30
N ASP A 70 -6.29 6.93 5.53
CA ASP A 70 -6.79 7.24 6.86
C ASP A 70 -7.82 6.18 7.28
N LEU A 71 -7.53 5.52 8.38
CA LEU A 71 -8.42 4.55 9.01
C LEU A 71 -8.72 5.07 10.42
N MET A 72 -10.00 5.22 10.74
CA MET A 72 -10.42 5.78 12.03
C MET A 72 -10.07 4.84 13.20
N ASN A 73 -9.74 5.44 14.36
CA ASN A 73 -9.61 4.77 15.65
C ASN A 73 -8.56 3.64 15.69
N ILE A 74 -7.38 3.88 15.11
CA ILE A 74 -6.22 3.00 15.25
C ILE A 74 -5.29 3.54 16.34
N GLU A 75 -4.96 2.72 17.32
CA GLU A 75 -3.92 3.03 18.30
C GLU A 75 -2.58 3.31 17.60
N PRO A 76 -1.84 4.38 17.95
CA PRO A 76 -0.56 4.69 17.33
C PRO A 76 0.43 3.52 17.48
N TRP A 77 0.79 2.88 16.36
CA TRP A 77 1.70 1.72 16.35
C TRP A 77 3.12 2.11 16.72
N GLU A 78 3.46 3.39 16.61
CA GLU A 78 4.75 3.97 16.96
C GLU A 78 5.07 3.83 18.45
N ASN A 79 4.05 3.61 19.30
CA ASN A 79 4.20 3.33 20.73
C ASN A 79 4.74 1.91 20.98
N ASP A 80 4.57 0.98 20.05
CA ASP A 80 5.16 -0.36 20.11
C ASP A 80 6.63 -0.30 19.67
N THR A 81 7.54 -0.54 20.62
CA THR A 81 8.98 -0.47 20.39
C THR A 81 9.50 -1.50 19.39
N ALA A 82 8.91 -2.70 19.35
CA ALA A 82 9.31 -3.76 18.42
C ALA A 82 8.89 -3.41 16.99
N LEU A 83 7.66 -2.90 16.81
CA LEU A 83 7.17 -2.43 15.52
C LEU A 83 7.96 -1.22 15.02
N ARG A 84 8.25 -0.26 15.90
CA ARG A 84 9.09 0.89 15.58
C ARG A 84 10.47 0.44 15.11
N LYS A 85 11.14 -0.45 15.85
CA LYS A 85 12.46 -0.98 15.46
C LYS A 85 12.39 -1.71 14.11
N ALA A 86 11.38 -2.55 13.91
CA ALA A 86 11.18 -3.26 12.65
C ALA A 86 10.97 -2.29 11.48
N TRP A 87 10.16 -1.25 11.66
CA TRP A 87 9.91 -0.23 10.64
C TRP A 87 11.19 0.54 10.26
N TRP A 88 12.00 0.92 11.25
CA TRP A 88 13.28 1.60 11.00
C TRP A 88 14.32 0.70 10.33
N SER A 89 14.25 -0.61 10.52
CA SER A 89 15.13 -1.58 9.86
C SER A 89 14.80 -1.84 8.38
N LEU A 90 13.63 -1.37 7.90
CA LEU A 90 13.24 -1.56 6.51
C LEU A 90 14.17 -0.80 5.57
N LYS A 91 14.57 -1.48 4.49
CA LYS A 91 15.29 -0.84 3.39
C LYS A 91 14.45 0.30 2.81
N VAL A 92 15.07 1.47 2.67
CA VAL A 92 14.47 2.63 2.02
C VAL A 92 14.62 2.49 0.50
N ILE A 93 13.52 2.68 -0.22
CA ILE A 93 13.44 2.63 -1.68
C ILE A 93 13.28 4.05 -2.22
N ASP A 94 13.96 4.36 -3.32
CA ASP A 94 13.77 5.64 -4.02
C ASP A 94 12.36 5.71 -4.63
N ASN A 95 11.71 6.87 -4.51
CA ASN A 95 10.37 7.10 -5.03
C ASN A 95 10.28 6.80 -6.54
N ASN A 96 11.32 7.14 -7.32
CA ASN A 96 11.34 6.86 -8.76
C ASN A 96 11.35 5.36 -9.06
N ARG A 97 12.01 4.56 -8.21
CA ARG A 97 12.02 3.11 -8.35
C ARG A 97 10.65 2.51 -8.09
N LEU A 98 9.91 3.03 -7.11
CA LEU A 98 8.53 2.62 -6.86
C LEU A 98 7.62 3.04 -8.01
N ALA A 99 7.73 4.28 -8.50
CA ALA A 99 6.98 4.77 -9.64
C ALA A 99 7.26 3.95 -10.93
N ALA A 100 8.52 3.60 -11.19
CA ALA A 100 8.89 2.75 -12.31
C ALA A 100 8.24 1.35 -12.21
N ALA A 101 8.18 0.76 -11.02
CA ALA A 101 7.51 -0.53 -10.81
C ALA A 101 6.00 -0.44 -11.06
N VAL A 102 5.36 0.67 -10.70
CA VAL A 102 3.96 0.95 -11.00
C VAL A 102 3.73 1.06 -12.50
N ASN A 103 4.53 1.89 -13.17
CA ASN A 103 4.43 2.11 -14.62
C ASN A 103 4.64 0.82 -15.41
N LEU A 104 5.52 -0.07 -14.94
CA LEU A 104 5.74 -1.37 -15.57
C LEU A 104 4.48 -2.25 -15.56
N LEU A 105 3.70 -2.19 -14.48
CA LEU A 105 2.47 -2.98 -14.31
C LEU A 105 1.20 -2.23 -14.74
N GLN A 106 1.36 -1.03 -15.28
CA GLN A 106 0.27 -0.31 -15.91
C GLN A 106 0.07 -0.91 -17.31
N PHE A 107 -0.75 -1.95 -17.39
CA PHE A 107 -1.18 -2.50 -18.67
C PHE A 107 -2.14 -1.52 -19.34
N TYR A 108 -1.82 -1.09 -20.56
CA TYR A 108 -2.79 -0.47 -21.45
C TYR A 108 -3.69 -1.60 -21.97
N GLY A 109 -4.90 -1.69 -21.42
CA GLY A 109 -6.02 -2.35 -22.09
C GLY A 109 -6.59 -1.43 -23.16
#